data_AF-A0A7C5H4Q6-F1
#
_entry.id   AF-A0A7C5H4Q6-F1
#
_cell.length_a   1.000
_cell.length_b   1.000
_cell.length_c   1.000
_cell.angle_alpha   90.00
_cell.angle_beta   90.00
_cell.angle_gamma   90.00
#
_symmetry.space_group_name_H-M   'P 1'
#
loop_
_entity.id
_entity.type
_entity.pdbx_description
1 polymer ?
#
loop_
_entity_poly.entity_id
_entity_poly.type
_entity_poly.pdbx_seq_one_letter_code
_entity_poly.pdbx_strand_id
1 'polypeptide(L)' 'DGNALRGEFVCVDSNNNLIYDARSKSRRTVITAVGVSEMIVVLTDDAVLVTNRANAQKVKLLVQKLSQLPQYKKLV' A
#
# COMPACT_ATOMS: atom_id res chain seq x y z
N ASP A 1 9.16 10.40 -12.97
CA ASP A 1 8.25 9.30 -12.57
C ASP A 1 7.03 9.78 -11.77
N GLY A 2 7.00 10.98 -11.17
CA GLY A 2 5.79 11.52 -10.51
C GLY A 2 5.32 10.74 -9.26
N ASN A 3 6.11 9.77 -8.80
CA ASN A 3 5.79 8.95 -7.64
C ASN A 3 5.95 9.77 -6.34
N ALA A 4 4.99 9.62 -5.43
CA ALA A 4 5.05 10.21 -4.08
C ALA A 4 5.47 9.12 -3.09
N LEU A 5 6.55 9.34 -2.34
CA LEU A 5 7.24 8.28 -1.61
C LEU A 5 7.46 8.65 -0.15
N ARG A 6 7.12 7.73 0.75
CA ARG A 6 7.61 7.68 2.13
C ARG A 6 8.19 6.30 2.39
N GLY A 7 9.49 6.11 2.13
CA GLY A 7 10.15 4.81 2.24
C GLY A 7 11.24 4.65 1.18
N GLU A 8 11.81 3.46 1.10
CA GLU A 8 12.79 3.09 0.07
C GLU A 8 12.06 2.40 -1.09
N PHE A 9 12.09 3.00 -2.29
CA PHE A 9 11.34 2.54 -3.45
C PHE A 9 12.20 2.55 -4.71
N VAL A 10 12.20 1.43 -5.44
CA VAL A 10 12.89 1.26 -6.72
C VAL A 10 11.87 0.80 -7.76
N CYS A 11 11.81 1.47 -8.91
CA CYS A 11 10.85 1.07 -9.94
C CYS A 11 11.41 1.11 -11.35
N VAL A 12 10.78 0.33 -12.21
CA VAL A 12 11.02 0.31 -13.66
C VAL A 12 9.68 0.59 -14.35
N ASP A 13 9.65 1.52 -15.30
CA ASP A 13 8.46 1.88 -16.08
C ASP A 13 7.19 2.11 -15.23
N SER A 14 7.32 2.77 -14.07
CA SER A 14 6.21 2.96 -13.13
C SER A 14 6.02 4.42 -12.73
N ASN A 15 4.81 4.96 -12.88
CA ASN A 15 4.56 6.40 -12.78
C ASN A 15 3.37 6.78 -11.90
N ASN A 16 3.46 7.95 -11.25
CA ASN A 16 2.41 8.55 -10.42
C ASN A 16 1.86 7.64 -9.31
N ASN A 17 2.67 6.72 -8.80
CA ASN A 17 2.34 5.85 -7.68
C ASN A 17 2.54 6.58 -6.34
N LEU A 18 1.65 6.33 -5.39
CA LEU A 18 1.79 6.74 -4.00
C LEU A 18 2.28 5.53 -3.19
N ILE A 19 3.50 5.59 -2.68
CA ILE A 19 4.10 4.54 -1.86
C ILE A 19 4.29 5.06 -0.43
N TYR A 20 3.69 4.39 0.54
CA TYR A 20 3.74 4.77 1.95
C TYR A 20 4.17 3.59 2.84
N ASP A 21 5.40 3.64 3.31
CA ASP A 21 5.96 2.69 4.24
C ASP A 21 5.77 3.17 5.69
N ALA A 22 4.76 2.61 6.34
CA ALA A 22 4.44 2.83 7.74
C ALA A 22 5.09 1.79 8.66
N ARG A 23 5.85 0.82 8.12
CA ARG A 23 6.49 -0.22 8.93
C ARG A 23 7.48 0.37 9.93
N SER A 24 7.61 -0.31 11.06
CA SER A 24 8.67 -0.05 12.02
C SER A 24 10.04 -0.14 11.35
N LYS A 25 11.00 0.68 11.78
CA LYS A 25 12.32 0.79 11.13
C LYS A 25 13.01 -0.57 10.95
N SER A 26 12.86 -1.48 11.91
CA SER A 26 13.43 -2.84 11.88
C SER A 26 12.78 -3.78 10.86
N ARG A 27 11.59 -3.45 10.34
CA ARG A 27 10.84 -4.28 9.38
C ARG A 27 10.79 -3.67 7.98
N ARG A 28 11.44 -2.53 7.77
CA ARG A 28 11.52 -1.90 6.45
C ARG A 28 12.36 -2.75 5.52
N THR A 29 11.88 -2.85 4.29
CA THR A 29 12.56 -3.47 3.16
C THR A 29 12.37 -2.57 1.95
N VAL A 30 13.23 -2.69 0.95
CA VAL A 30 13.05 -2.03 -0.34
C VAL A 30 11.68 -2.42 -0.92
N ILE A 31 10.95 -1.43 -1.43
CA ILE A 31 9.69 -1.61 -2.13
C ILE A 31 10.00 -1.53 -3.62
N THR A 32 9.53 -2.49 -4.42
CA THR A 32 9.80 -2.51 -5.86
C THR A 32 8.52 -2.59 -6.68
N ALA A 33 8.53 -1.95 -7.86
CA ALA A 33 7.40 -1.99 -8.78
C ALA A 33 7.86 -1.91 -10.24
N VAL A 34 7.16 -2.62 -11.13
CA VAL A 34 7.45 -2.64 -12.57
C VAL A 34 6.17 -2.46 -13.36
N GLY A 35 6.14 -1.53 -14.31
CA GLY A 35 5.04 -1.36 -15.27
C GLY A 35 3.71 -0.89 -14.67
N VAL A 36 3.69 -0.32 -13.46
CA VAL A 36 2.44 0.09 -12.78
C VAL A 36 2.33 1.60 -12.67
N SER A 37 1.11 2.11 -12.88
CA SER A 37 0.84 3.55 -12.78
C SER A 37 -0.39 3.85 -11.95
N GLU A 38 -0.42 5.03 -11.33
CA GLU A 38 -1.55 5.51 -10.53
C GLU A 38 -1.93 4.56 -9.36
N MET A 39 -0.96 3.78 -8.86
CA MET A 39 -1.17 2.87 -7.75
C MET A 39 -0.97 3.56 -6.41
N ILE A 40 -1.62 3.04 -5.37
CA ILE A 40 -1.43 3.37 -3.98
C ILE A 40 -0.97 2.09 -3.29
N VAL A 41 0.22 2.11 -2.72
CA VAL A 41 0.82 0.99 -1.98
C VAL A 41 1.13 1.47 -0.56
N VAL A 42 0.51 0.84 0.44
CA VAL A 42 0.74 1.15 1.85
C VAL A 42 1.23 -0.10 2.56
N LEU A 43 2.35 -0.02 3.26
CA LEU A 43 2.92 -1.13 4.01
C LEU A 43 2.87 -0.80 5.51
N THR A 44 2.25 -1.66 6.30
CA THR A 44 2.29 -1.65 7.77
C THR A 44 2.95 -2.92 8.27
N ASP A 45 3.18 -3.02 9.58
CA ASP A 45 3.86 -4.20 10.16
C ASP A 45 3.01 -5.49 10.10
N ASP A 46 1.72 -5.35 9.87
CA ASP A 46 0.71 -6.39 9.95
C ASP A 46 -0.08 -6.61 8.65
N ALA A 47 -0.02 -5.68 7.69
CA ALA A 47 -0.72 -5.77 6.42
C ALA A 47 -0.08 -4.93 5.31
N VAL A 48 -0.49 -5.19 4.07
CA VAL A 48 -0.16 -4.38 2.89
C VAL A 48 -1.45 -4.05 2.15
N LEU A 49 -1.66 -2.78 1.83
CA LEU A 49 -2.73 -2.32 0.96
C LEU A 49 -2.16 -2.00 -0.43
N VAL A 50 -2.79 -2.55 -1.45
CA VAL A 50 -2.54 -2.19 -2.86
C VAL A 50 -3.87 -1.83 -3.50
N THR A 51 -3.96 -0.66 -4.11
CA THR A 51 -5.12 -0.24 -4.88
C THR A 51 -4.69 0.73 -5.97
N ASN A 52 -5.54 1.01 -6.95
CA ASN A 52 -5.33 2.14 -7.84
C ASN A 52 -6.06 3.38 -7.31
N ARG A 53 -5.62 4.56 -7.75
CA ARG A 53 -6.19 5.86 -7.35
C ARG A 53 -7.69 5.94 -7.63
N ALA A 54 -8.15 5.36 -8.73
CA ALA A 54 -9.56 5.31 -9.12
C ALA A 54 -10.46 4.56 -8.11
N ASN A 55 -9.93 3.55 -7.42
CA ASN A 55 -10.68 2.74 -6.44
C ASN A 55 -10.34 3.07 -4.98
N ALA A 56 -9.60 4.16 -4.71
CA ALA A 56 -9.18 4.52 -3.36
C ALA A 56 -10.36 4.65 -2.37
N GLN A 57 -11.53 5.11 -2.83
CA GLN A 57 -12.73 5.22 -1.97
C GLN A 57 -13.29 3.85 -1.54
N LYS A 58 -13.06 2.78 -2.33
CA LYS A 58 -13.51 1.41 -1.99
C LYS A 58 -12.70 0.78 -0.85
N VAL A 59 -11.61 1.41 -0.40
CA VAL A 59 -10.85 0.95 0.77
C VAL A 59 -11.75 0.85 2.01
N LYS A 60 -12.75 1.74 2.15
CA LYS A 60 -13.74 1.65 3.24
C LYS A 60 -14.53 0.34 3.23
N LEU A 61 -14.86 -0.17 2.04
CA LEU A 61 -15.55 -1.46 1.89
C LEU A 61 -14.64 -2.62 2.26
N LEU A 62 -13.35 -2.54 1.91
CA LEU A 62 -12.35 -3.53 2.32
C LEU A 62 -12.22 -3.58 3.84
N VAL A 63 -12.11 -2.42 4.49
CA VAL A 63 -12.05 -2.29 5.96
C VAL A 63 -13.29 -2.92 6.60
N GLN A 64 -14.50 -2.63 6.10
CA GLN A 64 -15.73 -3.27 6.56
C GLN A 64 -15.73 -4.79 6.39
N LYS A 65 -15.17 -5.30 5.29
CA LYS A 65 -15.06 -6.74 5.06
C LYS A 65 -14.07 -7.38 6.04
N LEU A 66 -12.93 -6.73 6.33
CA LEU A 66 -11.95 -7.22 7.28
C LEU A 66 -12.50 -7.29 8.71
N SER A 67 -13.34 -6.33 9.12
CA SER A 67 -13.91 -6.32 10.48
C SER A 67 -14.88 -7.47 10.74
N GLN A 68 -15.47 -8.04 9.69
CA GLN A 68 -16.35 -9.20 9.78
C GLN A 68 -15.59 -10.54 9.87
N LEU A 69 -14.28 -10.54 9.61
CA LEU A 69 -13.45 -11.75 9.64
C LEU A 69 -12.76 -11.88 11.00
N PRO A 70 -13.11 -12.88 11.83
CA PRO A 70 -12.58 -12.99 13.19
C PRO A 70 -11.05 -13.00 13.27
N GLN A 71 -10.38 -13.61 12.30
CA GLN A 71 -8.93 -13.72 12.21
C GLN A 71 -8.22 -12.39 11.91
N TYR A 72 -8.93 -11.37 11.40
CA TYR A 72 -8.37 -10.10 10.97
C TYR A 72 -8.83 -8.91 11.81
N LYS A 73 -9.58 -9.12 12.89
CA LYS A 73 -10.07 -8.06 13.78
C LYS A 73 -8.97 -7.12 14.31
N LYS A 74 -7.73 -7.59 14.44
CA LYS A 74 -6.59 -6.78 14.89
C LYS A 74 -6.13 -5.73 13.87
N LEU A 75 -6.56 -5.82 12.61
CA LEU A 75 -6.15 -4.96 11.51
C LEU A 75 -7.09 -3.75 11.31
N VAL A 76 -8.17 -3.64 12.08
CA VAL A 76 -9.34 -2.78 11.78
C VAL A 76 -9.80 -1.99 12.99
#